data_AF-A0A1H2FJW5-F1
#
_entry.id   AF-A0A1H2FJW5-F1
#
_cell.length_a   1.000
_cell.length_b   1.000
_cell.length_c   1.000
_cell.angle_alpha   90.00
_cell.angle_beta   90.00
_cell.angle_gamma   90.00
#
_symmetry.space_group_name_H-M   'P 1'
#
loop_
_entity.id
_entity.type
_entity.pdbx_description
1 polymer ?
#
loop_
_entity_poly.entity_id
_entity_poly.type
_entity_poly.pdbx_seq_one_letter_code
_entity_poly.pdbx_strand_id
1 'polypeptide(L)'
;MLRAHKINTSQSRFKLVEELNQNFLKLFSDYDVFWEEVMNNSIAMKRFEVIVEIEYHDALIELLKRSGIRGYTVIKDAGGRGARGLRNPDDRILPDENAVTIFACKEDLAQKVLNELQPAMKGFGGICMISDCHAQTHFDN
;
A
#
# COMPACT_ATOMS: atom_id res chain seq x y z
N MET A 1 -2.56 -48.77 50.25
CA MET A 1 -1.89 -48.66 48.94
C MET A 1 -2.62 -47.57 48.16
N LEU A 2 -2.03 -46.38 48.03
CA LEU A 2 -2.38 -45.31 47.07
C LEU A 2 -1.39 -44.16 47.31
N ARG A 3 -0.28 -44.14 46.56
CA ARG A 3 0.62 -42.97 46.53
C ARG A 3 -0.07 -41.91 45.66
N ALA A 4 -0.59 -40.86 46.29
CA ALA A 4 -0.97 -39.65 45.59
C ALA A 4 0.28 -39.09 44.90
N HIS A 5 0.32 -39.19 43.57
CA HIS A 5 1.30 -38.48 42.75
C HIS A 5 1.00 -36.98 42.92
N LYS A 6 1.71 -36.31 43.82
CA LYS A 6 1.79 -34.85 43.82
C LYS A 6 2.48 -34.45 42.51
N ILE A 7 1.67 -34.12 41.50
CA ILE A 7 2.16 -33.44 40.31
C ILE A 7 2.78 -32.13 40.80
N ASN A 8 4.07 -31.95 40.53
CA ASN A 8 4.84 -30.80 40.95
C ASN A 8 4.44 -29.57 40.12
N THR A 9 3.33 -28.93 40.49
CA THR A 9 2.63 -27.92 39.69
C THR A 9 3.40 -26.60 39.52
N SER A 10 4.35 -26.29 40.41
CA SER A 10 5.16 -25.07 40.29
C SER A 10 6.27 -25.22 39.26
N GLN A 11 7.07 -26.29 39.33
CA GLN A 11 8.14 -26.56 38.35
C GLN A 11 7.59 -26.71 36.92
N SER A 12 6.45 -27.40 36.75
CA SER A 12 5.83 -27.52 35.43
C SER A 12 5.34 -26.17 34.89
N ARG A 13 4.79 -25.30 35.76
CA ARG A 13 4.39 -23.94 35.37
C ARG A 13 5.56 -23.05 34.98
N PHE A 14 6.68 -23.12 35.72
CA PHE A 14 7.90 -22.39 35.35
C PHE A 14 8.45 -22.83 34.00
N LYS A 15 8.49 -24.15 33.75
CA LYS A 15 8.96 -24.70 32.48
C LYS A 15 8.05 -24.28 31.31
N LEU A 16 6.74 -24.28 31.50
CA LEU A 16 5.77 -23.78 30.50
C LEU A 16 5.97 -22.30 30.19
N VAL A 17 6.25 -21.46 31.19
CA VAL A 17 6.52 -20.03 30.98
C VAL A 17 7.83 -19.80 30.22
N GLU A 18 8.88 -20.57 30.53
CA GLU A 18 10.14 -20.51 29.79
C GLU A 18 9.97 -20.95 28.33
N GLU A 19 9.26 -22.06 28.08
CA GLU A 19 8.96 -22.55 26.73
C GLU A 19 8.13 -21.53 25.93
N LEU A 20 7.13 -20.89 26.55
CA LEU A 20 6.34 -19.83 25.92
C LEU A 20 7.20 -18.61 25.56
N ASN A 21 8.11 -18.19 26.45
CA ASN A 21 9.03 -17.08 26.17
C ASN A 21 9.99 -17.41 25.03
N GLN A 22 10.56 -18.63 25.01
CA GLN A 22 11.46 -19.04 23.92
C GLN A 22 10.73 -19.12 22.58
N ASN A 23 9.50 -19.63 22.57
CA ASN A 23 8.68 -19.67 21.37
C ASN A 23 8.33 -18.25 20.87
N PHE A 24 8.01 -17.32 21.78
CA PHE A 24 7.73 -15.93 21.41
C PHE A 24 8.96 -15.23 20.81
N LEU A 25 10.12 -15.39 21.44
CA LEU A 25 11.39 -14.83 20.94
C LEU A 25 11.76 -15.41 19.58
N LYS A 26 11.59 -16.72 19.41
CA LYS A 26 11.82 -17.39 18.13
C LYS A 26 10.85 -16.86 17.06
N LEU A 27 9.56 -16.74 17.37
CA LEU A 27 8.57 -16.19 16.45
C LEU A 27 8.97 -14.79 15.99
N PHE A 28 9.32 -13.91 16.94
CA PHE A 28 9.74 -12.55 16.67
C PHE A 28 10.98 -12.52 15.76
N SER A 29 12.00 -13.32 16.06
CA SER A 29 13.19 -13.46 15.22
C SER A 29 12.87 -13.99 13.82
N ASP A 30 12.01 -15.00 13.71
CA ASP A 30 11.62 -15.57 12.41
C ASP A 30 10.86 -14.54 11.57
N TYR A 31 10.01 -13.70 12.19
CA TYR A 31 9.36 -12.57 11.54
C TYR A 31 10.35 -11.50 11.06
N ASP A 32 11.31 -11.11 11.89
CA ASP A 32 12.33 -10.13 11.51
C ASP A 32 13.17 -10.62 10.33
N VAL A 33 13.63 -11.88 10.38
CA VAL A 33 14.39 -12.51 9.28
C VAL A 33 13.56 -12.58 8.01
N PHE A 34 12.27 -12.92 8.11
CA PHE A 34 11.37 -12.94 6.96
C PHE A 34 11.24 -11.55 6.32
N TRP A 35 11.03 -10.51 7.13
CA TRP A 35 10.95 -9.14 6.62
C TRP A 35 12.29 -8.66 6.05
N GLU A 36 13.42 -9.00 6.66
CA GLU A 36 14.75 -8.71 6.09
C GLU A 36 14.91 -9.37 4.71
N GLU A 37 14.52 -10.63 4.55
CA GLU A 37 14.60 -11.34 3.27
C GLU A 37 13.67 -10.72 2.21
N VAL A 38 12.42 -10.41 2.59
CA VAL A 38 11.44 -9.73 1.74
C VAL A 38 11.96 -8.36 1.29
N MET A 39 12.55 -7.60 2.20
CA MET A 39 13.05 -6.25 1.94
C MET A 39 14.32 -6.29 1.09
N ASN A 40 15.23 -7.23 1.36
CA ASN A 40 16.46 -7.44 0.57
C ASN A 40 16.18 -7.81 -0.89
N ASN A 41 15.07 -8.49 -1.17
CA ASN A 41 14.65 -8.88 -2.52
C ASN A 41 13.63 -7.93 -3.16
N SER A 42 13.47 -6.73 -2.60
CA SER A 42 12.51 -5.74 -3.08
C SER A 42 13.18 -4.41 -3.42
N ILE A 43 12.49 -3.61 -4.22
CA ILE A 43 12.94 -2.28 -4.62
C ILE A 43 12.10 -1.26 -3.85
N ALA A 44 12.76 -0.43 -3.03
CA ALA A 44 12.11 0.71 -2.39
C ALA A 44 11.66 1.75 -3.44
N MET A 45 10.40 2.18 -3.36
CA MET A 45 9.74 3.05 -4.32
C MET A 45 8.74 3.98 -3.64
N LYS A 46 8.27 4.99 -4.37
CA LYS A 46 7.12 5.82 -4.00
C LYS A 46 5.92 5.40 -4.84
N ARG A 47 4.84 5.02 -4.17
CA ARG A 47 3.53 4.76 -4.80
C ARG A 47 2.71 6.04 -4.79
N PHE A 48 2.12 6.36 -5.94
CA PHE A 48 1.18 7.44 -6.13
C PHE A 48 -0.21 6.86 -6.38
N GLU A 49 -1.21 7.44 -5.73
CA GLU A 49 -2.62 7.18 -5.95
C GLU A 49 -3.29 8.53 -6.25
N VAL A 50 -3.58 8.77 -7.52
CA VAL A 50 -4.14 10.04 -8.00
C VAL A 50 -5.59 9.83 -8.39
N ILE A 51 -6.49 10.49 -7.68
CA ILE A 51 -7.93 10.43 -7.88
C ILE A 51 -8.39 11.76 -8.43
N VAL A 52 -8.92 11.74 -9.66
CA VAL A 52 -9.45 12.90 -10.37
C VAL A 52 -10.77 12.55 -11.05
N GLU A 53 -11.55 13.56 -11.43
CA GLU A 53 -12.71 13.37 -12.30
C GLU A 53 -12.26 12.76 -13.63
N ILE A 54 -13.08 11.88 -14.21
CA ILE A 54 -12.72 11.17 -15.44
C ILE A 54 -12.37 12.11 -16.59
N GLU A 55 -12.97 13.30 -16.64
CA GLU A 55 -12.69 14.35 -17.63
C GLU A 55 -11.23 14.85 -17.59
N TYR A 56 -10.57 14.79 -16.43
CA TYR A 56 -9.16 15.17 -16.29
C TYR A 56 -8.19 13.98 -16.42
N HIS A 57 -8.70 12.76 -16.59
CA HIS A 57 -7.87 11.57 -16.62
C HIS A 57 -6.86 11.58 -17.77
N ASP A 58 -7.28 11.92 -18.99
CA ASP A 58 -6.39 11.95 -20.15
C ASP A 58 -5.28 13.01 -20.00
N ALA A 59 -5.62 14.18 -19.44
CA ALA A 59 -4.66 15.24 -19.14
C ALA A 59 -3.63 14.79 -18.07
N LEU A 60 -4.09 14.03 -17.07
CA LEU A 60 -3.21 13.41 -16.08
C LEU A 60 -2.28 12.38 -16.74
N ILE A 61 -2.77 11.50 -17.61
CA ILE A 61 -1.95 10.50 -18.28
C ILE A 61 -0.85 11.15 -19.14
N GLU A 62 -1.18 12.18 -19.91
CA GLU A 62 -0.18 12.92 -20.70
C GLU A 62 0.86 13.60 -19.80
N LEU A 63 0.46 14.09 -18.61
CA LEU A 63 1.38 14.60 -17.59
C LEU A 63 2.33 13.53 -17.06
N LEU A 64 1.82 12.35 -16.74
CA LEU A 64 2.64 11.24 -16.25
C LEU A 64 3.63 10.77 -17.32
N LYS A 65 3.18 10.68 -18.57
CA LYS A 65 3.99 10.29 -19.72
C LYS A 65 5.16 11.24 -19.96
N ARG A 66 4.91 12.56 -20.03
CA ARG A 66 6.00 13.57 -20.17
C ARG A 66 6.93 13.60 -18.96
N SER A 67 6.42 13.22 -17.78
CA SER A 67 7.22 13.13 -16.56
C SER A 67 8.16 11.93 -16.58
N GLY A 68 7.91 10.93 -17.42
CA GLY A 68 8.75 9.73 -17.57
C GLY A 68 8.18 8.49 -16.86
N ILE A 69 6.93 8.55 -16.40
CA ILE A 69 6.23 7.36 -15.90
C ILE A 69 5.95 6.42 -17.07
N ARG A 70 6.38 5.17 -16.94
CA ARG A 70 6.29 4.16 -18.01
C ARG A 70 5.12 3.20 -17.87
N GLY A 71 4.52 3.14 -16.68
CA GLY A 71 3.42 2.23 -16.39
C GLY A 71 2.57 2.77 -15.25
N TYR A 72 1.28 2.53 -15.36
CA TYR A 72 0.27 2.89 -14.38
C TYR A 72 -0.92 1.92 -14.53
N THR A 73 -1.70 1.80 -13.48
CA THR A 73 -2.97 1.08 -13.46
C THR A 73 -4.09 2.09 -13.25
N VAL A 74 -5.21 1.90 -13.95
CA VAL A 74 -6.39 2.76 -13.82
C VAL A 74 -7.57 1.94 -13.33
N ILE A 75 -8.25 2.44 -12.30
CA ILE A 75 -9.58 1.99 -11.90
C ILE A 75 -10.55 3.09 -12.31
N LYS A 76 -11.47 2.77 -13.22
CA LYS A 76 -12.52 3.67 -13.69
C LYS A 76 -13.80 3.49 -12.87
N ASP A 77 -14.78 4.33 -13.13
CA ASP A 77 -16.12 4.25 -12.55
C ASP A 77 -16.07 4.31 -11.01
N ALA A 78 -15.15 5.12 -10.45
CA ALA A 78 -14.94 5.20 -9.01
C ALA A 78 -15.83 6.27 -8.38
N GLY A 79 -16.73 5.83 -7.49
CA GLY A 79 -17.50 6.71 -6.63
C GLY A 79 -16.71 7.22 -5.43
N GLY A 80 -17.25 8.21 -4.73
CA GLY A 80 -16.60 8.75 -3.54
C GLY A 80 -17.29 9.97 -2.98
N ARG A 81 -16.91 10.39 -1.76
CA ARG A 81 -17.43 11.62 -1.15
C ARG A 81 -16.27 12.49 -0.68
N GLY A 82 -16.21 13.70 -1.22
CA GLY A 82 -15.18 14.68 -0.88
C GLY A 82 -15.77 16.06 -0.58
N ALA A 83 -14.92 17.08 -0.57
CA ALA A 83 -15.33 18.46 -0.33
C ALA A 83 -16.37 18.99 -1.33
N ARG A 84 -16.43 18.39 -2.54
CA ARG A 84 -17.37 18.75 -3.61
C ARG A 84 -18.67 17.94 -3.59
N GLY A 85 -18.87 17.08 -2.60
CA GLY A 85 -20.06 16.24 -2.47
C GLY A 85 -19.82 14.78 -2.84
N LEU A 86 -20.92 14.09 -3.14
CA LEU A 86 -20.95 12.69 -3.53
C LEU A 86 -20.74 12.57 -5.04
N ARG A 87 -19.95 11.58 -5.44
CA ARG A 87 -19.72 11.09 -6.78
C ARG A 87 -20.30 9.68 -6.87
N ASN A 88 -21.32 9.49 -7.69
CA ASN A 88 -22.03 8.24 -7.88
C ASN A 88 -21.92 7.76 -9.35
N PRO A 89 -21.00 6.84 -9.65
CA PRO A 89 -20.85 6.30 -10.99
C PRO A 89 -22.10 5.53 -11.47
N ASP A 90 -22.94 5.06 -10.54
CA ASP A 90 -24.17 4.33 -10.85
C ASP A 90 -25.39 5.24 -11.12
N ASP A 91 -25.23 6.57 -11.07
CA ASP A 91 -26.32 7.49 -11.40
C ASP A 91 -26.71 7.34 -12.88
N ARG A 92 -27.98 7.00 -13.15
CA ARG A 92 -28.46 6.67 -14.51
C ARG A 92 -28.83 7.91 -15.32
N ILE A 93 -28.90 9.08 -14.69
CA ILE A 93 -29.29 10.35 -15.32
C ILE A 93 -28.03 11.16 -15.63
N LEU A 94 -27.15 11.33 -14.65
CA LEU A 94 -25.88 12.05 -14.78
C LEU A 94 -24.78 11.31 -13.99
N PRO A 95 -24.16 10.27 -14.59
CA PRO A 95 -23.04 9.58 -13.97
C PRO A 95 -21.91 10.57 -13.69
N ASP A 96 -21.44 10.63 -12.46
CA ASP A 96 -20.29 11.45 -12.07
C ASP A 96 -19.22 10.58 -11.41
N GLU A 97 -18.26 10.18 -12.24
CA GLU A 97 -17.24 9.20 -11.89
C GLU A 97 -15.85 9.82 -11.75
N ASN A 98 -15.06 9.21 -10.89
CA ASN A 98 -13.64 9.48 -10.79
C ASN A 98 -12.85 8.35 -11.45
N ALA A 99 -11.62 8.67 -11.85
CA ALA A 99 -10.60 7.69 -12.16
C ALA A 99 -9.54 7.67 -11.05
N VAL A 100 -9.19 6.48 -10.59
CA VAL A 100 -8.05 6.25 -9.70
C VAL A 100 -6.89 5.79 -10.56
N THR A 101 -5.83 6.59 -10.62
CA THR A 101 -4.59 6.26 -11.31
C THR A 101 -3.52 5.90 -10.30
N ILE A 102 -3.03 4.67 -10.36
CA ILE A 102 -2.02 4.13 -9.44
C ILE A 102 -0.73 3.88 -10.22
N PHE A 103 0.39 4.38 -9.71
CA PHE A 103 1.70 4.08 -10.27
C PHE A 103 2.76 4.09 -9.17
N ALA A 104 3.90 3.46 -9.44
CA ALA A 104 5.06 3.51 -8.56
C ALA A 104 6.29 3.94 -9.35
N CYS A 105 7.14 4.75 -8.72
CA CYS A 105 8.41 5.18 -9.30
C CYS A 105 9.51 5.23 -8.23
N LYS A 106 10.76 5.23 -8.67
CA LYS A 106 11.92 5.45 -7.79
C LYS A 106 11.95 6.89 -7.29
N GLU A 107 12.64 7.12 -6.18
CA GLU A 107 12.70 8.42 -5.48
C GLU A 107 13.10 9.60 -6.40
N ASP A 108 14.09 9.37 -7.26
CA ASP A 108 14.61 10.34 -8.22
C ASP A 108 13.53 10.84 -9.19
N LEU A 109 12.68 9.93 -9.67
CA LEU A 109 11.57 10.25 -10.54
C LEU A 109 10.37 10.83 -9.78
N ALA A 110 10.16 10.41 -8.53
CA ALA A 110 9.04 10.85 -7.70
C ALA A 110 9.05 12.37 -7.49
N GLN A 111 10.21 12.96 -7.23
CA GLN A 111 10.32 14.41 -7.05
C GLN A 111 9.96 15.18 -8.32
N LYS A 112 10.37 14.70 -9.50
CA LYS A 112 10.00 15.30 -10.79
C LYS A 112 8.49 15.26 -11.02
N VAL A 113 7.88 14.11 -10.76
CA VAL A 113 6.43 13.91 -10.92
C VAL A 113 5.65 14.80 -9.96
N LEU A 114 6.11 14.93 -8.71
CA LEU A 114 5.54 15.83 -7.71
C LEU A 114 5.52 17.29 -8.17
N ASN A 115 6.63 17.77 -8.74
CA ASN A 115 6.75 19.14 -9.21
C ASN A 115 5.77 19.45 -10.36
N GLU A 116 5.45 18.46 -11.21
CA GLU A 116 4.46 18.59 -12.29
C GLU A 116 3.02 18.44 -11.77
N LEU A 117 2.76 17.48 -10.89
CA LEU A 117 1.43 17.21 -10.35
C LEU A 117 0.92 18.35 -9.48
N GLN A 118 1.75 18.90 -8.58
CA GLN A 118 1.31 19.91 -7.62
C GLN A 118 0.57 21.12 -8.26
N PRO A 119 1.09 21.77 -9.33
CA PRO A 119 0.36 22.83 -10.00
C PRO A 119 -0.85 22.29 -10.79
N ALA A 120 -0.75 21.13 -11.44
CA ALA A 120 -1.83 20.54 -12.23
C ALA A 120 -3.06 20.17 -11.38
N MET A 121 -2.83 19.67 -10.16
CA MET A 121 -3.88 19.31 -9.20
C MET A 121 -4.76 20.50 -8.78
N LYS A 122 -4.29 21.75 -8.91
CA LYS A 122 -5.14 22.93 -8.70
C LYS A 122 -6.26 23.03 -9.75
N GLY A 123 -5.98 22.59 -10.98
CA GLY A 123 -6.96 22.53 -12.06
C GLY A 123 -7.82 21.28 -12.00
N PHE A 124 -7.19 20.10 -11.83
CA PHE A 124 -7.91 18.82 -11.78
C PHE A 124 -8.82 18.71 -10.54
N GLY A 125 -8.38 19.26 -9.41
CA GLY A 125 -8.94 18.93 -8.10
C GLY A 125 -8.65 17.48 -7.71
N GLY A 126 -9.50 16.91 -6.85
CA GLY A 126 -9.32 15.56 -6.34
C GLY A 126 -8.19 15.45 -5.31
N ILE A 127 -7.52 14.30 -5.24
CA ILE A 127 -6.46 14.02 -4.27
C ILE A 127 -5.32 13.22 -4.92
N CYS A 128 -4.08 13.54 -4.55
CA CYS A 128 -2.90 12.77 -4.88
C CYS A 128 -2.28 12.29 -3.56
N MET A 129 -2.33 10.99 -3.29
CA MET A 129 -1.72 10.37 -2.13
C MET A 129 -0.39 9.74 -2.53
N ILE A 130 0.57 9.80 -1.60
CA ILE A 130 1.93 9.29 -1.82
C ILE A 130 2.31 8.48 -0.61
N SER A 131 2.77 7.25 -0.83
CA SER A 131 3.22 6.35 0.22
C SER A 131 4.54 5.70 -0.13
N ASP A 132 5.35 5.42 0.88
CA ASP A 132 6.48 4.51 0.76
C ASP A 132 5.99 3.10 0.45
N CYS A 133 6.63 2.43 -0.50
CA CYS A 133 6.35 1.03 -0.82
C CYS A 133 7.62 0.27 -1.20
N HIS A 134 7.50 -1.06 -1.19
CA HIS A 134 8.50 -1.97 -1.72
C HIS A 134 7.86 -2.76 -2.85
N ALA A 135 8.52 -2.80 -4.00
CA ALA A 135 8.06 -3.52 -5.18
C ALA A 135 8.90 -4.77 -5.38
N GLN A 136 8.24 -5.91 -5.56
CA GLN A 136 8.85 -7.13 -6.09
C GLN A 136 8.34 -7.32 -7.51
N THR A 137 9.24 -7.55 -8.45
CA THR A 137 8.90 -7.79 -9.85
C THR A 137 9.29 -9.21 -10.20
N HIS A 138 8.30 -10.04 -10.52
CA HIS A 138 8.54 -11.33 -11.17
C HIS A 138 8.34 -11.12 -12.66
N PHE A 139 9.44 -11.12 -13.42
CA PHE A 139 9.39 -11.21 -14.87
C PHE A 139 9.51 -12.69 -15.20
N ASP A 140 8.44 -13.29 -15.72
CA ASP A 140 8.57 -14.58 -16.41
C ASP A 140 9.39 -14.33 -17.68
N ASN A 141 10.56 -14.96 -17.76
CA ASN A 141 11.44 -14.91 -18.94
C ASN A 141 10.88 -15.73 -20.10
#